data_AF-A0A934D8K1-F1
#
_entry.id   AF-A0A934D8K1-F1
#
_cell.length_a   1.000
_cell.length_b   1.000
_cell.length_c   1.000
_cell.angle_alpha   90.00
_cell.angle_beta   90.00
_cell.angle_gamma   90.00
#
_symmetry.space_group_name_H-M   'P 1'
#
loop_
_entity.id
_entity.type
_entity.pdbx_description
1 polymer ?
#
loop_
_entity_poly.entity_id
_entity_poly.type
_entity_poly.pdbx_seq_one_letter_code
_entity_poly.pdbx_strand_id
1 'polypeptide(L)'
;MKTNSMIAVLLLCTVINARAQYAEDALRFSLLNSPVGSKSAAMGGVGVSIADDYSALFTNPAGLAQIRSYEFSAGLSRYGLSNDVTYLGSSLKSDNNEFNLNNLGVVYPIPTTRGSLTFAFGFGRIASYNNVASFDGFNPNNSIVTSTGYAPKP
;
A
#
# COMPACT_ATOMS: atom_id res chain seq x y z
N MET A 1 6.96 -50.04 -14.25
CA MET A 1 7.21 -49.08 -13.15
C MET A 1 7.63 -47.68 -13.64
N LYS A 2 8.44 -47.56 -14.70
CA LYS A 2 8.90 -46.25 -15.22
C LYS A 2 7.77 -45.37 -15.81
N THR A 3 6.76 -45.97 -16.44
CA THR A 3 5.64 -45.24 -17.08
C THR A 3 4.70 -44.57 -16.07
N ASN A 4 4.38 -45.25 -14.95
CA ASN A 4 3.54 -44.67 -13.90
C ASN A 4 4.24 -43.53 -13.16
N SER A 5 5.57 -43.61 -12.99
CA SER A 5 6.37 -42.52 -12.41
C SER A 5 6.36 -41.28 -13.32
N MET A 6 6.35 -41.47 -14.64
CA MET A 6 6.31 -40.37 -15.61
C MET A 6 4.95 -39.66 -15.63
N ILE A 7 3.86 -40.41 -15.52
CA ILE A 7 2.49 -39.88 -15.41
C ILE A 7 2.31 -39.08 -14.11
N ALA A 8 2.86 -39.57 -12.99
CA ALA A 8 2.81 -38.87 -11.71
C ALA A 8 3.56 -37.52 -11.75
N VAL A 9 4.73 -37.47 -12.38
CA VAL A 9 5.50 -36.23 -12.57
C VAL A 9 4.75 -35.25 -13.48
N LEU A 10 4.12 -35.74 -14.54
CA LEU A 10 3.32 -34.92 -15.45
C LEU A 10 2.10 -34.30 -14.74
N LEU A 11 1.39 -35.09 -13.92
CA LEU A 11 0.29 -34.61 -13.09
C LEU A 11 0.77 -33.55 -12.08
N LEU A 12 1.91 -33.77 -11.42
CA LEU A 12 2.48 -32.81 -10.48
C LEU A 12 2.84 -31.47 -11.16
N CYS A 13 3.33 -31.51 -12.40
CA CYS A 13 3.66 -30.32 -13.20
C CYS A 13 2.43 -29.48 -13.60
N THR A 14 1.23 -30.06 -13.63
CA THR A 14 0.00 -29.31 -13.94
C THR A 14 -0.52 -28.50 -12.74
N VAL A 15 -0.25 -28.95 -11.51
CA VAL A 15 -0.71 -28.27 -10.28
C VAL A 15 0.03 -26.95 -10.04
N ILE A 16 1.28 -26.83 -10.51
CA ILE A 16 2.10 -25.62 -10.36
C ILE A 16 1.54 -24.40 -11.12
N ASN A 17 0.58 -24.61 -12.02
CA ASN A 17 -0.06 -23.54 -12.80
C ASN A 17 -1.42 -23.10 -12.24
N ALA A 18 -1.86 -23.64 -11.09
CA ALA A 18 -3.08 -23.19 -10.44
C ALA A 18 -2.88 -21.78 -9.84
N ARG A 19 -3.53 -20.78 -10.43
CA ARG A 19 -3.60 -19.41 -9.90
C ARG A 19 -4.88 -19.27 -9.09
N ALA A 20 -4.79 -19.42 -7.78
CA ALA A 20 -5.88 -19.07 -6.87
C ALA A 20 -5.62 -17.66 -6.33
N GLN A 21 -6.31 -16.67 -6.88
CA GLN A 21 -6.37 -15.32 -6.30
C GLN A 21 -7.72 -15.20 -5.59
N TYR A 22 -7.69 -14.85 -4.31
CA TYR A 22 -8.90 -14.68 -3.51
C TYR A 22 -9.34 -13.20 -3.49
N ALA A 23 -10.61 -12.94 -3.18
CA ALA A 23 -11.13 -11.58 -3.11
C ALA A 23 -10.43 -10.74 -2.01
N GLU A 24 -9.95 -11.40 -0.97
CA GLU A 24 -9.20 -10.81 0.14
C GLU A 24 -7.83 -10.26 -0.30
N ASP A 25 -7.17 -10.93 -1.26
CA ASP A 25 -5.92 -10.42 -1.83
C ASP A 25 -6.17 -9.13 -2.62
N ALA A 26 -7.26 -9.08 -3.38
CA ALA A 26 -7.66 -7.86 -4.10
C ALA A 26 -7.95 -6.70 -3.12
N LEU A 27 -8.63 -6.96 -2.00
CA LEU A 27 -8.89 -5.96 -0.96
C LEU A 27 -7.59 -5.46 -0.31
N ARG A 28 -6.66 -6.37 0.01
CA ARG A 28 -5.36 -6.03 0.60
C ARG A 28 -4.55 -5.10 -0.30
N PHE A 29 -4.57 -5.29 -1.62
CA PHE A 29 -3.88 -4.43 -2.57
C PHE A 29 -4.66 -3.16 -2.95
N SER A 30 -5.97 -3.12 -2.72
CA SER A 30 -6.79 -1.92 -2.95
C SER A 30 -6.55 -0.84 -1.89
N LEU A 31 -6.15 -1.21 -0.67
CA LEU A 31 -5.81 -0.28 0.40
C LEU A 31 -4.32 0.13 0.31
N LEU A 32 -4.01 1.14 -0.49
CA LEU A 32 -2.68 1.73 -0.53
C LEU A 32 -2.47 2.65 0.68
N ASN A 33 -1.54 2.26 1.57
CA ASN A 33 -1.06 3.14 2.62
C ASN A 33 -0.17 4.23 2.01
N SER A 34 -0.43 5.49 2.37
CA SER A 34 0.39 6.62 1.91
C SER A 34 1.52 6.84 2.91
N PRO A 35 2.80 6.77 2.49
CA PRO A 35 3.92 7.08 3.37
C PRO A 35 3.81 8.53 3.87
N VAL A 36 3.83 8.70 5.19
CA VAL A 36 3.92 10.03 5.79
C VAL A 36 5.38 10.44 5.87
N GLY A 37 5.70 11.64 5.38
CA GLY A 37 7.07 12.13 5.27
C GLY A 37 7.70 11.82 3.91
N SER A 38 8.46 12.78 3.38
CA SER A 38 9.19 12.63 2.10
C SER A 38 10.28 11.56 2.20
N LYS A 39 10.93 11.44 3.37
CA LYS A 39 11.98 10.43 3.63
C LYS A 39 11.41 9.01 3.65
N SER A 40 10.32 8.80 4.39
CA SER A 40 9.62 7.51 4.39
C SER A 40 9.11 7.15 2.99
N ALA A 41 8.56 8.12 2.25
CA ALA A 41 8.14 7.91 0.86
C ALA A 41 9.31 7.51 -0.06
N ALA A 42 10.47 8.18 0.06
CA ALA A 42 11.67 7.86 -0.72
C ALA A 42 12.24 6.46 -0.40
N MET A 43 11.99 5.96 0.82
CA MET A 43 12.36 4.60 1.24
C MET A 43 11.30 3.53 0.88
N GLY A 44 10.28 3.88 0.11
CA GLY A 44 9.23 2.95 -0.30
C GLY A 44 8.17 2.68 0.78
N GLY A 45 7.94 3.63 1.69
CA GLY A 45 6.94 3.50 2.75
C GLY A 45 7.41 2.77 4.01
N VAL A 46 8.72 2.52 4.11
CA VAL A 46 9.30 1.96 5.34
C VAL A 46 9.46 3.09 6.36
N GLY A 47 8.62 3.09 7.39
CA GLY A 47 8.58 4.14 8.40
C GLY A 47 9.20 3.77 9.76
N VAL A 48 9.45 2.49 10.03
CA VAL A 48 9.79 2.01 11.39
C VAL A 48 11.29 2.00 11.66
N SER A 49 12.13 1.79 10.64
CA SER A 49 13.57 1.56 10.84
C SER A 49 14.43 2.84 10.88
N ILE A 50 13.95 3.95 10.29
CA ILE A 50 14.65 5.25 10.24
C ILE A 50 13.58 6.35 10.42
N ALA A 51 13.07 6.47 11.65
CA ALA A 51 12.12 7.50 12.04
C ALA A 51 12.87 8.64 12.77
N ASP A 52 13.68 9.39 12.03
CA ASP A 52 14.53 10.48 12.53
C ASP A 52 14.07 11.86 12.02
N ASP A 53 12.80 11.96 11.65
CA ASP A 53 12.12 13.19 11.21
C ASP A 53 10.73 13.29 11.88
N TYR A 54 9.93 14.33 11.56
CA TYR A 54 8.59 14.48 12.15
C TYR A 54 7.67 13.26 11.88
N SER A 55 7.94 12.45 10.84
CA SER A 55 7.12 11.27 10.51
C SER A 55 7.18 10.19 11.59
N ALA A 56 8.18 10.26 12.49
CA ALA A 56 8.26 9.45 13.69
C ALA A 56 7.00 9.53 14.57
N LEU A 57 6.23 10.62 14.51
CA LEU A 57 4.91 10.73 15.16
C LEU A 57 3.94 9.61 14.74
N PHE A 58 4.03 9.14 13.50
CA PHE A 58 3.09 8.16 12.92
C PHE A 58 3.63 6.73 12.95
N THR A 59 4.93 6.55 13.15
CA THR A 59 5.59 5.24 13.07
C THR A 59 6.11 4.79 14.43
N ASN A 60 6.99 5.58 15.06
CA ASN A 60 7.55 5.32 16.37
C ASN A 60 7.97 6.64 17.06
N PRO A 61 7.15 7.18 18.00
CA PRO A 61 7.43 8.46 18.65
C PRO A 61 8.77 8.51 19.42
N ALA A 62 9.34 7.37 19.82
CA ALA A 62 10.66 7.33 20.46
C ALA A 62 11.79 7.80 19.51
N GLY A 63 11.57 7.75 18.19
CA GLY A 63 12.50 8.26 17.18
C GLY A 63 12.72 9.77 17.28
N LEU A 64 11.72 10.53 17.76
CA LEU A 64 11.83 11.99 17.95
C LEU A 64 12.95 12.37 18.95
N ALA A 65 13.26 11.48 19.89
CA ALA A 65 14.33 11.69 20.86
C ALA A 65 15.72 11.72 20.20
N GLN A 66 15.87 11.20 18.98
CA GLN A 66 17.12 11.19 18.21
C GLN A 66 17.32 12.48 17.41
N ILE A 67 16.27 13.27 17.21
CA ILE A 67 16.31 14.52 16.43
C ILE A 67 16.97 15.60 17.28
N ARG A 68 18.08 16.16 16.78
CA ARG A 68 18.90 17.17 17.50
C ARG A 68 18.74 18.59 16.99
N SER A 69 18.05 18.78 15.88
CA SER A 69 17.89 20.07 15.21
C SER A 69 16.41 20.40 15.02
N TYR A 70 16.10 21.70 14.92
CA TYR A 70 14.79 22.14 14.48
C TYR A 70 14.51 21.65 13.07
N GLU A 71 13.32 21.11 12.85
CA GLU A 71 12.91 20.59 11.55
C GLU A 71 11.56 21.17 11.13
N PHE A 72 11.44 21.48 9.85
CA PHE A 72 10.17 21.75 9.18
C PHE A 72 10.06 20.82 7.98
N SER A 73 8.89 20.20 7.81
CA SER A 73 8.60 19.28 6.73
C SER A 73 7.26 19.61 6.09
N ALA A 74 7.23 19.59 4.76
CA ALA A 74 6.02 19.75 3.97
C ALA A 74 6.12 18.86 2.74
N GLY A 75 5.03 18.16 2.43
CA GLY A 75 5.00 17.18 1.36
C GLY A 75 3.71 17.23 0.57
N LEU A 76 3.84 17.27 -0.75
CA LEU A 76 2.75 17.06 -1.71
C LEU A 76 2.91 15.67 -2.31
N SER A 77 1.80 15.00 -2.57
CA SER A 77 1.81 13.69 -3.25
C SER A 77 0.93 13.72 -4.49
N ARG A 78 1.39 12.98 -5.51
CA ARG A 78 0.62 12.67 -6.70
C ARG A 78 0.53 11.15 -6.82
N TYR A 79 -0.67 10.62 -6.76
CA TYR A 79 -0.94 9.19 -6.93
C TYR A 79 -1.68 8.97 -8.25
N GLY A 80 -1.04 8.25 -9.17
CA GLY A 80 -1.66 7.78 -10.41
C GLY A 80 -1.89 6.28 -10.31
N LEU A 81 -3.13 5.84 -10.42
CA LEU A 81 -3.51 4.44 -10.47
C LEU A 81 -4.06 4.15 -11.86
N SER A 82 -3.45 3.20 -12.57
CA SER A 82 -3.97 2.65 -13.82
C SER A 82 -4.30 1.19 -13.57
N ASN A 83 -5.57 0.82 -13.79
CA ASN A 83 -6.08 -0.52 -13.58
C ASN A 83 -6.53 -1.11 -14.91
N ASP A 84 -5.78 -2.11 -15.39
CA ASP A 84 -6.06 -2.87 -16.60
C ASP A 84 -6.65 -4.24 -16.21
N VAL A 85 -7.96 -4.38 -16.35
CA VAL A 85 -8.69 -5.61 -16.01
C VAL A 85 -9.06 -6.32 -17.30
N THR A 86 -8.53 -7.52 -17.52
CA THR A 86 -8.91 -8.37 -18.67
C THR A 86 -9.73 -9.56 -18.19
N TYR A 87 -10.99 -9.62 -18.63
CA TYR A 87 -11.93 -10.69 -18.28
C TYR A 87 -12.62 -11.24 -19.53
N LEU A 88 -12.45 -12.55 -19.79
CA LEU A 88 -13.05 -13.26 -20.93
C LEU A 88 -12.87 -12.55 -22.30
N GLY A 89 -11.73 -11.88 -22.51
CA GLY A 89 -11.43 -11.15 -23.76
C GLY A 89 -11.95 -9.71 -23.81
N SER A 90 -12.66 -9.24 -22.78
CA SER A 90 -12.98 -7.83 -22.58
C SER A 90 -11.91 -7.18 -21.69
N SER A 91 -11.35 -6.05 -22.12
CA SER A 91 -10.40 -5.27 -21.33
C SER A 91 -11.06 -3.96 -20.88
N LEU A 92 -11.11 -3.76 -19.56
CA LEU A 92 -11.53 -2.52 -18.93
C LEU A 92 -10.29 -1.80 -18.42
N LYS A 93 -10.10 -0.56 -18.85
CA LYS A 93 -9.06 0.34 -18.35
C LYS A 93 -9.69 1.40 -17.46
N SER A 94 -9.13 1.62 -16.29
CA SER A 94 -9.52 2.71 -15.40
C SER A 94 -8.29 3.46 -14.94
N ASP A 95 -8.22 4.75 -15.28
CA ASP A 95 -7.16 5.65 -14.85
C ASP A 95 -7.72 6.63 -13.81
N ASN A 96 -7.11 6.67 -12.62
CA ASN A 96 -7.36 7.67 -11.61
C ASN A 96 -6.07 8.43 -11.30
N ASN A 97 -6.15 9.75 -11.20
CA ASN A 97 -5.00 10.58 -10.84
C ASN A 97 -5.39 11.60 -9.77
N GLU A 98 -4.65 11.58 -8.68
CA GLU A 98 -4.93 12.40 -7.51
C GLU A 98 -3.73 13.23 -7.13
N PHE A 99 -4.00 14.49 -6.81
CA PHE A 99 -3.01 15.39 -6.23
C PHE A 99 -3.50 15.84 -4.86
N ASN A 100 -2.68 15.68 -3.83
CA ASN A 100 -3.08 15.99 -2.46
C ASN A 100 -1.90 16.44 -1.60
N LEU A 101 -2.21 17.16 -0.52
CA LEU A 101 -1.25 17.45 0.54
C LEU A 101 -0.98 16.16 1.32
N ASN A 102 0.24 15.66 1.23
CA ASN A 102 0.65 14.46 1.94
C ASN A 102 0.89 14.76 3.42
N ASN A 103 1.65 15.81 3.70
CA ASN A 103 2.03 16.13 5.07
C ASN A 103 2.51 17.57 5.30
N LEU A 104 2.48 17.95 6.57
CA LEU A 104 3.06 19.17 7.11
C LEU A 104 3.48 18.91 8.57
N GLY A 105 4.69 19.27 8.98
CA GLY A 105 5.14 19.02 10.34
C GLY A 105 6.32 19.89 10.77
N VAL A 106 6.46 20.04 12.08
CA VAL A 106 7.55 20.74 12.75
C VAL A 106 8.06 19.91 13.92
N VAL A 107 9.38 19.98 14.15
CA VAL A 107 10.05 19.34 15.29
C VAL A 107 10.87 20.38 16.04
N TYR A 108 10.69 20.40 17.36
CA TYR A 108 11.33 21.31 18.29
C TYR A 108 12.03 20.51 19.40
N PRO A 109 13.34 20.21 19.26
CA PRO A 109 14.12 19.57 20.31
C PRO A 109 14.50 20.57 21.40
N ILE A 110 14.32 20.18 22.67
CA ILE A 110 14.72 20.95 23.84
C ILE A 110 16.08 20.43 24.33
N PRO A 111 17.09 21.31 24.50
CA PRO A 111 18.38 20.89 25.03
C PRO A 111 18.24 20.46 26.51
N THR A 112 18.51 19.18 26.77
CA THR A 112 18.48 18.59 28.13
C THR A 112 19.86 18.09 28.53
N THR A 113 20.24 18.25 29.80
CA THR A 113 21.53 17.78 30.34
C THR A 113 21.64 16.25 30.41
N ARG A 114 20.52 15.55 30.64
CA ARG A 114 20.42 14.08 30.57
C ARG A 114 19.12 13.69 29.88
N GLY A 115 19.19 12.69 29.00
CA GLY A 115 18.06 12.26 28.19
C GLY A 115 17.86 13.14 26.96
N SER A 116 16.65 13.09 26.40
CA SER A 116 16.21 13.87 25.26
C SER A 116 14.74 14.24 25.45
N LEU A 117 14.39 15.48 25.15
CA LEU A 117 13.02 15.98 25.15
C LEU A 117 12.77 16.69 23.83
N THR A 118 11.83 16.17 23.04
CA THR A 118 11.50 16.73 21.72
C THR A 118 9.99 16.87 21.60
N PHE A 119 9.54 18.05 21.20
CA PHE A 119 8.16 18.28 20.81
C PHE A 119 8.04 18.21 19.30
N ALA A 120 7.00 17.57 18.80
CA ALA A 120 6.70 17.56 17.38
C ALA A 120 5.20 17.77 17.18
N PHE A 121 4.86 18.53 16.15
CA PHE A 121 3.48 18.81 15.75
C PHE A 121 3.38 18.66 14.25
N GLY A 122 2.33 18.00 13.77
CA GLY A 122 2.16 17.83 12.34
C GLY A 122 0.86 17.14 11.96
N PHE A 123 0.62 17.16 10.67
CA PHE A 123 -0.46 16.50 9.96
C PHE A 123 0.17 15.58 8.90
N GLY A 124 -0.36 14.38 8.77
CA GLY A 124 0.08 13.39 7.79
C GLY A 124 -1.07 12.51 7.34
N ARG A 125 -1.18 12.30 6.03
CA ARG A 125 -2.16 11.39 5.45
C ARG A 125 -1.63 9.96 5.46
N ILE A 126 -2.12 9.14 6.38
CA ILE A 126 -1.71 7.73 6.54
C ILE A 126 -2.40 6.75 5.58
N ALA A 127 -3.60 7.10 5.10
CA ALA A 127 -4.39 6.25 4.23
C ALA A 127 -5.05 7.05 3.10
N SER A 128 -5.11 6.45 1.91
CA SER A 128 -5.89 6.96 0.78
C SER A 128 -6.95 5.93 0.40
N TYR A 129 -8.21 6.35 0.40
CA TYR A 129 -9.36 5.48 0.06
C TYR A 129 -9.87 5.70 -1.37
N ASN A 130 -9.16 6.47 -2.19
CA ASN A 130 -9.61 6.77 -3.54
C ASN A 130 -9.13 5.77 -4.60
N ASN A 131 -8.74 4.57 -4.16
CA ASN A 131 -8.42 3.48 -5.07
C ASN A 131 -9.71 2.77 -5.46
N VAL A 132 -10.20 3.03 -6.67
CA VAL A 132 -11.36 2.33 -7.23
C VAL A 132 -10.85 1.15 -8.06
N ALA A 133 -10.87 -0.04 -7.48
CA ALA A 133 -10.75 -1.29 -8.24
C ALA A 133 -12.16 -1.74 -8.63
N SER A 134 -12.62 -1.37 -9.83
CA SER A 134 -13.89 -1.83 -10.37
C SER A 134 -13.63 -3.01 -11.32
N PHE A 135 -14.30 -4.14 -11.07
CA PHE A 135 -14.33 -5.31 -11.95
C PHE A 135 -15.79 -5.58 -12.29
N ASP A 136 -16.11 -5.68 -13.59
CA ASP A 136 -17.41 -6.14 -14.07
C ASP A 136 -17.18 -7.17 -15.18
N GLY A 137 -17.92 -8.27 -15.13
CA GLY A 137 -17.68 -9.42 -15.98
C GLY A 137 -18.74 -10.51 -15.79
N PHE A 138 -19.46 -10.81 -16.87
CA PHE A 138 -20.44 -11.91 -16.91
C PHE A 138 -19.75 -13.22 -17.30
N ASN A 139 -19.85 -14.25 -16.45
CA ASN A 139 -19.31 -15.58 -16.73
C ASN A 139 -20.42 -16.49 -17.31
N PRO A 140 -20.42 -16.81 -18.61
CA PRO A 140 -21.45 -17.67 -19.19
C PRO A 140 -21.21 -19.17 -18.97
N ASN A 141 -20.04 -19.60 -18.47
CA ASN A 141 -19.67 -21.02 -18.45
C ASN A 141 -19.86 -21.70 -17.10
N ASN A 142 -19.26 -21.17 -16.02
CA ASN A 142 -19.42 -21.65 -14.64
C ASN A 142 -18.61 -20.73 -13.70
N SER A 143 -19.16 -20.40 -12.53
CA SER A 143 -18.43 -19.66 -11.49
C SER A 143 -18.56 -20.33 -10.14
N ILE A 144 -17.45 -20.44 -9.39
CA ILE A 144 -17.45 -20.90 -8.00
C ILE A 144 -17.80 -19.77 -7.01
N VAL A 145 -17.76 -18.52 -7.49
CA VAL A 145 -18.07 -17.29 -6.75
C VAL A 145 -18.91 -16.37 -7.64
N THR A 146 -20.06 -15.88 -7.15
CA THR A 146 -20.92 -14.95 -7.89
C THR A 146 -20.12 -13.69 -8.26
N SER A 147 -20.03 -13.34 -9.55
CA SER A 147 -19.16 -12.25 -10.04
C SER A 147 -19.64 -10.83 -9.71
N THR A 148 -20.51 -10.66 -8.71
CA THR A 148 -21.00 -9.35 -8.27
C THR A 148 -20.04 -8.77 -7.22
N GLY A 149 -18.91 -8.24 -7.68
CA GLY A 149 -17.97 -7.47 -6.87
C GLY A 149 -18.26 -5.97 -6.97
N TYR A 150 -19.34 -5.50 -6.33
CA TYR A 150 -19.58 -4.06 -6.21
C TYR A 150 -18.76 -3.52 -5.03
N ALA A 151 -17.63 -2.87 -5.31
CA ALA A 151 -16.97 -2.04 -4.32
C ALA A 151 -17.83 -0.77 -4.10
N PRO A 152 -18.28 -0.48 -2.87
CA PRO A 152 -19.13 0.68 -2.61
C PRO A 152 -18.38 1.97 -2.94
N LYS A 153 -19.08 2.88 -3.63
CA LYS A 153 -18.63 4.27 -3.80
C LYS A 153 -18.62 4.96 -2.42
N PRO A 154 -17.63 5.81 -2.12
CA PRO A 154 -17.78 6.81 -1.06
C PRO A 154 -18.91 7.79 -1.40
#